data_AF-A0A4P7BW04-F1
#
_entry.id   AF-A0A4P7BW04-F1
#
_cell.length_a   1.000
_cell.length_b   1.000
_cell.length_c   1.000
_cell.angle_alpha   90.00
_cell.angle_beta   90.00
_cell.angle_gamma   90.00
#
_symmetry.space_group_name_H-M   'P 1'
#
loop_
_entity.id
_entity.type
_entity.pdbx_description
1 polymer ?
#
loop_
_entity_poly.entity_id
_entity_poly.type
_entity_poly.pdbx_seq_one_letter_code
_entity_poly.pdbx_strand_id
1 'polypeptide(L)'
;MSAAELLNTLNQQEVIVRLRGSDLELDAPQGTITPELLALIRQSKSALIQLMASEEDVLEAMVEAEEERAAVMEYDGGFPRREAEEQARMQAYDYLLDDGGGWCVMIAGYKDLTRAREALEWQYGKDRVLALEFHKPRI
;
A
#
# COMPACT_ATOMS: atom_id res chain seq x y z
N MET A 1 -0.85 14.84 -12.74
CA MET A 1 -0.58 15.43 -11.41
C MET A 1 0.06 14.32 -10.58
N SER A 2 1.23 14.57 -10.02
CA SER A 2 1.92 13.59 -9.16
C SER A 2 1.31 13.56 -7.75
N ALA A 3 1.57 12.50 -6.99
CA ALA A 3 1.10 12.39 -5.61
C ALA A 3 1.65 13.52 -4.70
N ALA A 4 2.88 13.98 -4.93
CA ALA A 4 3.46 15.09 -4.18
C ALA A 4 2.77 16.43 -4.51
N GLU A 5 2.44 16.67 -5.79
CA GLU A 5 1.66 17.84 -6.21
C GLU A 5 0.24 17.80 -5.64
N LEU A 6 -0.39 16.61 -5.61
CA LEU A 6 -1.70 16.42 -5.02
C LEU A 6 -1.68 16.67 -3.51
N LEU A 7 -0.70 16.11 -2.78
CA LEU A 7 -0.56 16.33 -1.33
C LEU A 7 -0.36 17.81 -1.01
N ASN A 8 0.46 18.51 -1.81
CA ASN A 8 0.64 19.96 -1.66
C ASN A 8 -0.66 20.73 -1.95
N THR A 9 -1.43 20.32 -2.96
CA THR A 9 -2.74 20.92 -3.29
C THR A 9 -3.74 20.71 -2.14
N LEU A 10 -3.79 19.52 -1.56
CA LEU A 10 -4.65 19.21 -0.41
C LEU A 10 -4.27 20.07 0.79
N ASN A 11 -2.98 20.20 1.09
CA ASN A 11 -2.49 21.03 2.18
C ASN A 11 -2.83 22.53 1.97
N GLN A 12 -2.73 23.03 0.72
CA GLN A 12 -3.14 24.40 0.37
C GLN A 12 -4.64 24.65 0.52
N GLN A 13 -5.46 23.61 0.40
CA GLN A 13 -6.91 23.64 0.61
C GLN A 13 -7.31 23.37 2.06
N GLU A 14 -6.35 23.40 2.99
CA GLU A 14 -6.55 23.11 4.42
C GLU A 14 -7.10 21.70 4.67
N VAL A 15 -6.85 20.76 3.74
CA VAL A 15 -7.17 19.35 3.91
C VAL A 15 -6.00 18.67 4.61
N ILE A 16 -6.25 18.18 5.82
CA ILE A 16 -5.30 17.38 6.57
C ILE A 16 -5.44 15.94 6.11
N VAL A 17 -4.36 15.39 5.56
CA VAL A 17 -4.26 13.97 5.19
C VAL A 17 -3.44 13.27 6.27
N ARG A 18 -3.95 12.17 6.81
CA ARG A 18 -3.22 11.30 7.76
C ARG A 18 -3.18 9.89 7.21
N LEU A 19 -2.07 9.20 7.43
CA LEU A 19 -1.96 7.77 7.20
C LEU A 19 -2.39 7.03 8.47
N ARG A 20 -3.24 6.02 8.33
CA ARG A 20 -3.63 5.13 9.41
C ARG A 20 -3.56 3.69 8.89
N GLY A 21 -2.45 3.01 9.20
CA GLY A 21 -2.13 1.72 8.58
C GLY A 21 -2.07 1.83 7.06
N SER A 22 -2.96 1.13 6.36
CA SER A 22 -3.06 1.16 4.89
C SER A 22 -4.12 2.14 4.34
N ASP A 23 -4.77 2.92 5.21
CA ASP A 23 -5.82 3.86 4.84
C ASP A 23 -5.41 5.33 4.98
N LEU A 24 -5.97 6.16 4.10
CA LEU A 24 -5.84 7.61 4.17
C LEU A 24 -7.08 8.19 4.84
N GLU A 25 -6.86 8.84 5.98
CA GLU A 25 -7.88 9.64 6.66
C GLU A 25 -7.77 11.09 6.17
N LEU A 26 -8.90 11.64 5.72
CA LEU A 26 -8.99 13.01 5.22
C LEU A 26 -9.87 13.83 6.16
N ASP A 27 -9.28 14.87 6.74
CA ASP A 27 -9.98 15.86 7.55
C ASP A 27 -9.99 17.18 6.75
N ALA A 28 -11.18 17.61 6.33
CA ALA A 28 -11.35 18.68 5.36
C ALA A 28 -12.53 19.58 5.73
N PRO A 29 -12.45 20.89 5.45
CA PRO A 29 -13.60 21.77 5.59
C PRO A 29 -14.78 21.32 4.72
N GLN A 30 -16.00 21.64 5.18
CA GLN A 30 -17.21 21.23 4.47
C GLN A 30 -17.24 21.82 3.05
N GLY A 31 -17.41 20.95 2.05
CA GLY A 31 -17.48 21.34 0.64
C GLY A 31 -16.13 21.36 -0.09
N THR A 32 -15.00 21.16 0.62
CA THR A 32 -13.66 21.10 0.00
C THR A 32 -13.44 19.81 -0.78
N ILE A 33 -13.92 18.67 -0.26
CA ILE A 33 -13.82 17.37 -0.95
C ILE A 33 -14.89 17.27 -2.03
N THR A 34 -14.57 17.69 -3.25
CA THR A 34 -15.45 17.49 -4.42
C THR A 34 -15.33 16.04 -4.94
N PRO A 35 -16.31 15.53 -5.70
CA PRO A 35 -16.25 14.20 -6.31
C PRO A 35 -15.02 14.01 -7.22
N GLU A 36 -14.61 15.05 -7.92
CA GLU A 36 -13.44 15.05 -8.81
C GLU A 36 -12.15 14.94 -8.01
N LEU A 37 -12.04 15.71 -6.91
CA LEU A 37 -10.90 15.64 -6.01
C LEU A 37 -10.81 14.27 -5.34
N LEU A 38 -11.95 13.71 -4.92
CA LEU A 38 -12.02 12.37 -4.36
C LEU A 38 -11.56 11.30 -5.37
N ALA A 39 -11.94 11.45 -6.65
CA ALA A 39 -11.48 10.55 -7.71
C ALA A 39 -9.97 10.63 -7.93
N LEU A 40 -9.39 11.84 -7.90
CA LEU A 40 -7.95 12.06 -7.98
C LEU A 40 -7.20 11.45 -6.79
N ILE A 41 -7.72 11.63 -5.56
CA ILE A 41 -7.16 11.00 -4.35
C ILE A 41 -7.21 9.48 -4.46
N ARG A 42 -8.34 8.91 -4.90
CA ARG A 42 -8.46 7.45 -5.09
C ARG A 42 -7.47 6.93 -6.13
N GLN A 43 -7.31 7.64 -7.25
CA GLN A 43 -6.37 7.28 -8.30
C GLN A 43 -4.92 7.35 -7.80
N SER A 44 -4.61 8.29 -6.92
CA SER A 44 -3.26 8.50 -6.38
C SER A 44 -3.05 7.88 -4.98
N LYS A 45 -3.99 7.09 -4.46
CA LYS A 45 -4.00 6.62 -3.06
C LYS A 45 -2.71 5.89 -2.70
N SER A 46 -2.29 4.94 -3.54
CA SER A 46 -1.07 4.15 -3.31
C SER A 46 0.19 5.01 -3.26
N ALA A 47 0.31 5.97 -4.17
CA ALA A 47 1.45 6.88 -4.23
C ALA A 47 1.44 7.90 -3.08
N LEU A 48 0.28 8.35 -2.62
CA LEU A 48 0.14 9.19 -1.42
C LEU A 48 0.53 8.43 -0.15
N ILE A 49 0.07 7.19 0.00
CA ILE A 49 0.46 6.33 1.12
C ILE A 49 1.97 6.16 1.14
N GLN A 50 2.62 5.82 0.01
CA GLN A 50 4.07 5.66 0.00
C GLN A 50 4.81 6.96 0.33
N LEU A 51 4.32 8.11 -0.13
CA LEU A 51 4.94 9.39 0.18
C LEU A 51 4.89 9.71 1.69
N MET A 52 3.85 9.22 2.37
CA MET A 52 3.60 9.51 3.78
C MET A 52 4.05 8.40 4.74
N ALA A 53 4.20 7.17 4.25
CA ALA A 53 4.58 6.01 5.05
C ALA A 53 6.06 6.10 5.45
N SER A 54 6.29 6.01 6.75
CA SER A 54 7.62 5.74 7.31
C SER A 54 7.95 4.24 7.20
N GLU A 55 9.22 3.89 7.40
CA GLU A 55 9.64 2.49 7.50
C GLU A 55 8.93 1.77 8.66
N GLU A 56 8.69 2.47 9.77
CA GLU A 56 7.98 1.95 10.93
C GLU A 56 6.53 1.60 10.57
N ASP A 57 5.85 2.43 9.77
CA ASP A 57 4.47 2.17 9.32
C ASP A 57 4.40 0.93 8.40
N VAL A 58 5.39 0.74 7.53
CA VAL A 58 5.46 -0.44 6.66
C VAL A 58 5.66 -1.71 7.50
N LEU A 59 6.53 -1.65 8.51
CA LEU A 59 6.79 -2.77 9.40
C LEU A 59 5.56 -3.11 10.26
N GLU A 60 4.89 -2.10 10.81
CA GLU A 60 3.66 -2.28 11.60
C GLU A 60 2.56 -2.93 10.76
N ALA A 61 2.34 -2.44 9.54
CA ALA A 61 1.37 -3.03 8.61
C ALA A 61 1.72 -4.48 8.22
N MET A 62 3.01 -4.82 8.11
CA MET A 62 3.44 -6.20 7.87
C MET A 62 3.12 -7.10 9.06
N VAL A 63 3.44 -6.66 10.28
CA VAL A 63 3.17 -7.42 11.51
C VAL A 63 1.67 -7.64 11.69
N GLU A 64 0.85 -6.61 11.52
CA GLU A 64 -0.62 -6.71 11.63
C GLU A 64 -1.17 -7.72 10.61
N ALA A 65 -0.76 -7.62 9.34
CA ALA A 65 -1.21 -8.54 8.29
C ALA A 65 -0.74 -9.99 8.53
N GLU A 66 0.45 -10.19 9.10
CA GLU A 66 0.94 -11.50 9.51
C GLU A 66 0.13 -12.08 10.66
N GLU A 67 -0.19 -11.29 11.68
CA GLU A 67 -1.01 -11.73 12.81
C GLU A 67 -2.42 -12.15 12.38
N GLU A 68 -3.08 -11.34 11.53
CA GLU A 68 -4.40 -11.64 11.00
C GLU A 68 -4.39 -12.92 10.15
N ARG A 69 -3.43 -13.06 9.22
CA ARG A 69 -3.29 -14.28 8.40
C ARG A 69 -3.02 -15.51 9.26
N ALA A 70 -2.15 -15.39 10.26
CA ALA A 70 -1.85 -16.49 11.17
C ALA A 70 -3.10 -16.92 11.95
N ALA A 71 -3.90 -15.95 12.42
CA ALA A 71 -5.17 -16.26 13.09
C ALA A 71 -6.13 -16.99 12.15
N VAL A 72 -6.33 -16.52 10.92
CA VAL A 72 -7.21 -17.19 9.94
C VAL A 72 -6.72 -18.61 9.64
N MET A 73 -5.42 -18.80 9.41
CA MET A 73 -4.86 -20.14 9.14
C MET A 73 -4.98 -21.09 10.34
N GLU A 74 -4.85 -20.58 11.56
CA GLU A 74 -5.05 -21.36 12.79
C GLU A 74 -6.50 -21.82 12.92
N TYR A 75 -7.46 -20.90 12.82
CA TYR A 75 -8.87 -21.20 13.06
C TYR A 75 -9.55 -21.90 11.89
N ASP A 76 -9.41 -21.38 10.67
CA ASP A 76 -10.10 -21.89 9.49
C ASP A 76 -9.28 -22.99 8.78
N GLY A 77 -7.96 -22.85 8.80
CA GLY A 77 -7.04 -23.82 8.18
C GLY A 77 -6.69 -25.00 9.09
N GLY A 78 -6.97 -24.91 10.39
CA GLY A 78 -6.65 -25.95 11.38
C GLY A 78 -5.14 -26.16 11.60
N PHE A 79 -4.31 -25.19 11.19
CA PHE A 79 -2.87 -25.26 11.41
C PHE A 79 -2.53 -24.99 12.88
N PRO A 80 -1.52 -25.66 13.46
CA PRO A 80 -0.92 -25.22 14.70
C PRO A 80 -0.44 -23.77 14.59
N ARG A 81 -0.62 -22.96 15.64
CA ARG A 81 -0.26 -21.53 15.66
C ARG A 81 1.11 -21.22 15.02
N ARG A 82 2.14 -22.00 15.40
CA ARG A 82 3.50 -21.83 14.89
C ARG A 82 3.61 -22.03 13.36
N GLU A 83 2.90 -23.01 12.82
CA GLU A 83 2.88 -23.26 11.37
C GLU A 83 2.08 -22.19 10.64
N ALA A 84 0.99 -21.71 11.25
CA ALA A 84 0.20 -20.60 10.74
C ALA A 84 1.04 -19.31 10.64
N GLU A 85 1.80 -18.96 11.68
CA GLU A 85 2.72 -17.81 11.67
C GLU A 85 3.79 -17.93 10.59
N GLU A 86 4.38 -19.11 10.40
CA GLU A 86 5.41 -19.32 9.36
C GLU A 86 4.85 -19.16 7.94
N GLN A 87 3.61 -19.57 7.72
CA GLN A 87 2.89 -19.40 6.46
C GLN A 87 2.28 -18.00 6.28
N ALA A 88 2.04 -17.29 7.38
CA ALA A 88 1.50 -15.94 7.36
C ALA A 88 2.51 -14.89 6.93
N ARG A 89 3.82 -15.17 7.07
CA ARG A 89 4.92 -14.25 6.73
C ARG A 89 4.70 -13.49 5.43
N MET A 90 4.85 -12.18 5.51
CA MET A 90 4.67 -11.22 4.42
C MET A 90 6.02 -10.63 4.01
N GLN A 91 6.05 -10.09 2.81
CA GLN A 91 7.20 -9.38 2.25
C GLN A 91 6.72 -8.08 1.62
N ALA A 92 7.47 -7.00 1.85
CA ALA A 92 7.26 -5.74 1.16
C ALA A 92 8.04 -5.71 -0.17
N TYR A 93 7.41 -5.12 -1.18
CA TYR A 93 7.92 -4.97 -2.54
C TYR A 93 7.72 -3.54 -3.02
N ASP A 94 8.75 -2.95 -3.62
CA ASP A 94 8.63 -1.68 -4.33
C ASP A 94 8.26 -1.96 -5.79
N TYR A 95 7.24 -1.29 -6.31
CA TYR A 95 6.83 -1.41 -7.71
C TYR A 95 6.53 -0.06 -8.36
N LEU A 96 6.60 -0.03 -9.69
CA LEU A 96 6.32 1.15 -10.50
C LEU A 96 5.30 0.82 -11.59
N LEU A 97 4.32 1.71 -11.77
CA LEU A 97 3.27 1.58 -12.78
C LEU A 97 3.41 2.61 -13.92
N ASP A 98 2.84 2.29 -15.09
CA ASP A 98 2.79 3.17 -16.27
C ASP A 98 1.66 4.23 -16.22
N ASP A 99 1.31 4.74 -15.04
CA ASP A 99 0.31 5.79 -14.89
C ASP A 99 0.90 7.16 -14.57
N GLY A 100 2.23 7.28 -14.68
CA GLY A 100 2.97 8.49 -14.28
C GLY A 100 3.02 8.69 -12.77
N GLY A 101 2.59 7.70 -11.99
CA GLY A 101 2.81 7.63 -10.54
C GLY A 101 4.30 7.45 -10.20
N GLY A 102 4.62 7.69 -8.94
CA GLY A 102 5.91 7.31 -8.38
C GLY A 102 5.98 5.81 -8.13
N TRP A 103 7.06 5.37 -7.47
CA TRP A 103 7.10 4.03 -6.88
C TRP A 103 5.91 3.85 -5.91
N CYS A 104 5.62 2.61 -5.57
CA CYS A 104 4.60 2.22 -4.60
C CYS A 104 5.11 1.00 -3.81
N VAL A 105 4.59 0.79 -2.60
CA VAL A 105 4.89 -0.41 -1.81
C VAL A 105 3.69 -1.35 -1.84
N MET A 106 3.95 -2.63 -2.03
CA MET A 106 2.99 -3.71 -1.88
C MET A 106 3.50 -4.65 -0.77
N ILE A 107 2.63 -4.98 0.18
CA ILE A 107 2.89 -6.03 1.18
C ILE A 107 2.14 -7.28 0.72
N ALA A 108 2.85 -8.38 0.52
CA ALA A 108 2.26 -9.61 0.04
C ALA A 108 2.96 -10.85 0.63
N GLY A 109 2.21 -11.94 0.79
CA GLY A 109 2.71 -13.21 1.35
C GLY A 109 3.57 -14.05 0.40
N TYR A 110 4.12 -13.43 -0.65
CA TYR A 110 4.97 -14.10 -1.61
C TYR A 110 6.43 -14.06 -1.10
N LYS A 111 7.23 -15.05 -1.53
CA LYS A 111 8.65 -15.13 -1.18
C LYS A 111 9.56 -14.80 -2.35
N ASP A 112 8.99 -14.44 -3.51
CA ASP A 112 9.72 -14.20 -4.74
C ASP A 112 9.04 -13.12 -5.60
N LEU A 113 9.84 -12.49 -6.47
CA LEU A 113 9.39 -11.40 -7.35
C LEU A 113 8.47 -11.89 -8.48
N THR A 114 8.51 -13.18 -8.83
CA THR A 114 7.70 -13.72 -9.93
C THR A 114 6.23 -13.71 -9.52
N ARG A 115 5.92 -14.27 -8.34
CA ARG A 115 4.56 -14.27 -7.79
C ARG A 115 4.06 -12.88 -7.47
N ALA A 116 4.92 -12.03 -6.92
CA ALA A 116 4.58 -10.62 -6.68
C ALA A 116 4.25 -9.89 -8.00
N ARG A 117 5.02 -10.14 -9.06
CA ARG A 117 4.72 -9.58 -10.40
C ARG A 117 3.41 -10.12 -10.96
N GLU A 118 3.18 -11.43 -10.92
CA GLU A 118 1.92 -12.03 -11.38
C GLU A 118 0.70 -11.40 -10.69
N ALA A 119 0.78 -11.14 -9.38
CA ALA A 119 -0.29 -10.48 -8.64
C ALA A 119 -0.52 -9.04 -9.11
N LEU A 120 0.55 -8.26 -9.30
CA LEU A 120 0.45 -6.89 -9.81
C LEU A 120 -0.07 -6.86 -11.26
N GLU A 121 0.39 -7.76 -12.12
CA GLU A 121 -0.07 -7.87 -13.51
C GLU A 121 -1.54 -8.29 -13.57
N TRP A 122 -2.01 -9.15 -12.66
CA TRP A 122 -3.42 -9.50 -12.54
C TRP A 122 -4.27 -8.32 -12.08
N GLN A 123 -3.77 -7.54 -11.11
CA GLN A 123 -4.50 -6.41 -10.54
C GLN A 123 -4.55 -5.18 -11.46
N TYR A 124 -3.43 -4.85 -12.10
CA TYR A 124 -3.25 -3.60 -12.86
C TYR A 124 -3.20 -3.80 -14.37
N GLY A 125 -2.93 -5.02 -14.84
CA GLY A 125 -2.68 -5.34 -16.24
C GLY A 125 -1.20 -5.50 -16.52
N LYS A 126 -0.86 -6.49 -17.37
CA LYS A 126 0.52 -6.89 -17.66
C LYS A 126 1.41 -5.76 -18.17
N ASP A 127 0.89 -4.95 -19.08
CA ASP A 127 1.65 -3.87 -19.71
C ASP A 127 1.82 -2.64 -18.81
N ARG A 128 1.19 -2.65 -17.62
CA ARG A 128 1.22 -1.51 -16.70
C ARG A 128 2.29 -1.62 -15.61
N VAL A 129 2.90 -2.79 -15.40
CA VAL A 129 3.92 -3.00 -14.35
C VAL A 129 5.34 -2.79 -14.91
N LEU A 130 5.86 -1.57 -14.76
CA LEU A 130 7.15 -1.16 -15.32
C LEU A 130 8.34 -1.75 -14.56
N ALA A 131 8.29 -1.74 -13.22
CA ALA A 131 9.36 -2.25 -12.37
C ALA A 131 8.81 -2.89 -11.09
N LEU A 132 9.58 -3.82 -10.54
CA LEU A 132 9.30 -4.49 -9.28
C LEU A 132 10.62 -4.93 -8.65
N GLU A 133 10.83 -4.61 -7.39
CA GLU A 133 11.95 -5.08 -6.58
C GLU A 133 11.52 -5.38 -5.13
N PHE A 134 12.38 -6.08 -4.39
CA PHE A 134 12.17 -6.20 -2.94
C PHE A 134 12.30 -4.82 -2.30
N HIS A 135 11.38 -4.52 -1.38
CA HIS A 135 11.43 -3.25 -0.68
C HIS A 135 12.76 -3.11 0.05
N LYS A 136 13.45 -2.00 -0.21
CA LYS A 136 14.69 -1.65 0.49
C LYS A 136 14.40 -0.46 1.38
N PRO A 137 14.58 -0.58 2.70
CA PRO A 137 14.40 0.55 3.60
C PRO A 137 15.34 1.68 3.19
N ARG A 138 14.79 2.88 3.06
CA ARG A 138 15.53 4.08 2.70
C ARG A 138 16.11 4.68 3.98
N ILE A 139 17.38 4.37 4.24
CA ILE A 139 18.19 4.93 5.33
C ILE A 139 18.50 6.41 5.08
#